data_AF-A0A9X3ZSJ3-F1
#
_entry.id   AF-A0A9X3ZSJ3-F1
#
_cell.length_a   1.000
_cell.length_b   1.000
_cell.length_c   1.000
_cell.angle_alpha   90.00
_cell.angle_beta   90.00
_cell.angle_gamma   90.00
#
_symmetry.space_group_name_H-M   'P 1'
#
loop_
_entity.id
_entity.type
_entity.pdbx_description
1 polymer ?
#
loop_
_entity_poly.entity_id
_entity_poly.type
_entity_poly.pdbx_seq_one_letter_code
_entity_poly.pdbx_strand_id
1 'polypeptide(L)'
;MAVHLVYNPSDSVARGWYRIAPVGDAGALQVDDIVLARLPAAVAAFAAQRHYLPAGVPILKRVGAVAPQAVCVQAQQVRIDGAIVATVRMHDGARRTMQAWRSCRHLIGGELFLLSSTNPASFDSRYFGPVNAAAVLGVAHPVWTW
;
A
#
# COMPACT_ATOMS: atom_id res chain seq x y z
N MET A 1 23.49 -14.38 -1.98
CA MET A 1 22.29 -13.52 -1.96
C MET A 1 21.82 -13.42 -0.52
N ALA A 2 21.72 -12.20 0.04
CA ALA A 2 21.19 -12.04 1.40
C ALA A 2 19.68 -12.31 1.37
N VAL A 3 19.21 -13.28 2.16
CA VAL A 3 17.79 -13.48 2.39
C VAL A 3 17.33 -12.39 3.34
N HIS A 4 16.52 -11.46 2.84
CA HIS A 4 15.85 -10.47 3.68
C HIS A 4 14.51 -11.04 4.15
N LEU A 5 14.40 -11.31 5.45
CA LEU A 5 13.16 -11.74 6.08
C LEU A 5 12.53 -10.55 6.81
N VAL A 6 11.23 -10.32 6.60
CA VAL A 6 10.48 -9.24 7.24
C VAL A 6 9.30 -9.82 8.01
N TYR A 7 9.09 -9.34 9.23
CA TYR A 7 7.90 -9.63 10.01
C TYR A 7 6.83 -8.57 9.77
N ASN A 8 5.61 -8.99 9.44
CA ASN A 8 4.43 -8.13 9.38
C ASN A 8 3.55 -8.34 10.63
N PRO A 9 3.51 -7.37 11.56
CA PRO A 9 2.61 -7.42 12.73
C PRO A 9 1.19 -6.91 12.44
N SER A 10 0.92 -6.35 11.25
CA SER A 10 -0.34 -5.66 10.95
C SER A 10 -1.27 -6.48 10.06
N ASP A 11 -2.58 -6.27 10.18
CA ASP A 11 -3.58 -6.92 9.31
C ASP A 11 -3.73 -6.23 7.94
N SER A 12 -2.72 -5.47 7.48
CA SER A 12 -2.72 -4.85 6.16
C SER A 12 -2.61 -5.88 5.04
N VAL A 13 -1.81 -6.91 5.31
CA VAL A 13 -1.75 -8.20 4.62
C VAL A 13 -1.77 -9.27 5.71
N ALA A 14 -1.74 -10.55 5.38
CA ALA A 14 -1.70 -11.60 6.41
C ALA A 14 -0.52 -11.37 7.37
N ARG A 15 -0.72 -11.58 8.67
CA ARG A 15 0.36 -11.41 9.64
C ARG A 15 1.32 -12.57 9.49
N GLY A 16 2.61 -12.30 9.68
CA GLY A 16 3.62 -13.35 9.59
C GLY A 16 4.95 -12.93 9.00
N TRP A 17 5.71 -13.93 8.55
CA TRP A 17 7.05 -13.77 8.02
C TRP A 17 7.05 -13.84 6.50
N TYR A 18 7.76 -12.89 5.90
CA TYR A 18 7.86 -12.74 4.46
C TYR A 18 9.32 -12.74 4.02
N ARG A 19 9.62 -13.49 2.96
CA ARG A 19 10.90 -13.41 2.25
C ARG A 19 10.80 -12.33 1.19
N ILE A 20 11.76 -11.42 1.17
CA ILE A 20 11.81 -10.34 0.18
C ILE A 20 12.71 -10.75 -0.98
N ALA A 21 12.12 -10.80 -2.18
CA ALA A 21 12.82 -11.00 -3.44
C ALA A 21 13.12 -9.65 -4.09
N PRO A 22 14.32 -9.45 -4.68
CA PRO A 22 14.64 -8.24 -5.42
C PRO A 22 13.67 -8.01 -6.58
N VAL A 23 13.31 -6.74 -6.83
CA VAL A 23 12.62 -6.37 -8.06
C VAL A 23 13.68 -6.12 -9.13
N GLY A 24 13.72 -6.97 -10.16
CA GLY A 24 14.64 -6.79 -11.29
C GLY A 24 14.25 -5.60 -12.17
N ASP A 25 12.97 -5.49 -12.48
CA ASP A 25 12.36 -4.37 -13.22
C ASP A 25 11.11 -3.91 -12.46
N ALA A 26 11.07 -2.63 -12.07
CA ALA A 26 9.93 -2.04 -11.38
C ALA A 26 8.65 -2.05 -12.22
N GLY A 27 8.76 -2.11 -13.55
CA GLY A 27 7.64 -2.30 -14.48
C GLY A 27 7.04 -3.70 -14.47
N ALA A 28 7.72 -4.68 -13.85
CA ALA A 28 7.22 -6.05 -13.74
C ALA A 28 6.23 -6.26 -12.59
N LEU A 29 6.06 -5.29 -11.69
CA LEU A 29 5.11 -5.40 -10.57
C LEU A 29 3.67 -5.51 -11.09
N GLN A 30 2.94 -6.50 -10.58
CA GLN A 30 1.58 -6.81 -11.00
C GLN A 30 0.58 -6.51 -9.88
N VAL A 31 -0.70 -6.42 -10.25
CA VAL A 31 -1.80 -6.51 -9.28
C VAL A 31 -1.63 -7.78 -8.45
N ASP A 32 -1.98 -7.69 -7.16
CA ASP A 32 -1.86 -8.74 -6.14
C ASP A 32 -0.46 -9.06 -5.61
N ASP A 33 0.60 -8.51 -6.20
CA ASP A 33 1.93 -8.57 -5.58
C ASP A 33 1.87 -7.93 -4.19
N ILE A 34 2.50 -8.59 -3.21
CA ILE A 34 2.77 -7.96 -1.91
C ILE A 34 4.16 -7.35 -2.02
N VAL A 35 4.28 -6.06 -1.79
CA VAL A 35 5.54 -5.32 -1.91
C VAL A 35 5.98 -4.76 -0.57
N LEU A 36 7.29 -4.80 -0.32
CA LEU A 36 7.92 -4.01 0.71
C LEU A 36 8.31 -2.67 0.10
N ALA A 37 7.70 -1.57 0.55
CA ALA A 37 7.88 -0.26 -0.07
C ALA A 37 8.18 0.83 0.95
N ARG A 38 8.99 1.82 0.57
CA ARG A 38 9.14 3.07 1.34
C ARG A 38 7.96 3.99 1.05
N LEU A 39 7.42 4.59 2.10
CA LEU A 39 6.43 5.66 1.93
C LEU A 39 7.12 6.96 1.51
N PRO A 40 6.46 7.83 0.72
CA PRO A 40 6.94 9.20 0.49
C PRO A 40 7.21 9.92 1.82
N ALA A 41 8.23 10.77 1.88
CA ALA A 41 8.72 11.33 3.14
C ALA A 41 7.63 11.99 4.00
N ALA A 42 6.74 12.80 3.40
CA ALA A 42 5.63 13.43 4.10
C ALA A 42 4.62 12.41 4.65
N VAL A 43 4.35 11.34 3.90
CA VAL A 43 3.44 10.26 4.30
C VAL A 43 4.05 9.43 5.44
N ALA A 44 5.35 9.15 5.37
CA ALA A 44 6.09 8.46 6.43
C ALA A 44 6.10 9.28 7.73
N ALA A 45 6.35 10.59 7.64
CA ALA A 45 6.32 11.49 8.78
C ALA A 45 4.93 11.54 9.43
N PHE A 46 3.88 11.64 8.62
CA PHE A 46 2.49 11.57 9.10
C PHE A 46 2.17 10.23 9.77
N ALA A 47 2.54 9.10 9.16
CA ALA A 47 2.34 7.78 9.72
C ALA A 47 3.05 7.61 11.07
N ALA A 48 4.27 8.14 11.20
CA ALA A 48 5.03 8.12 12.45
C ALA A 48 4.38 8.99 13.53
N GLN A 49 3.98 10.23 13.20
CA GLN A 49 3.25 11.12 14.11
C GLN A 49 1.94 10.48 14.60
N ARG A 50 1.28 9.72 13.74
CA ARG A 50 0.03 9.03 14.07
C ARG A 50 0.25 7.66 14.74
N HIS A 51 1.50 7.21 14.90
CA HIS A 51 1.86 5.88 15.40
C HIS A 51 1.31 4.72 14.57
N TYR A 52 1.11 4.91 13.26
CA TYR A 52 0.71 3.84 12.35
C TYR A 52 1.90 2.99 11.91
N LEU A 53 3.06 3.63 11.74
CA LEU A 53 4.30 3.00 11.30
C LEU A 53 5.48 3.86 11.79
N PRO A 54 6.51 3.30 12.44
CA PRO A 54 7.67 4.07 12.88
C PRO A 54 8.42 4.70 11.69
N ALA A 55 9.08 5.83 11.93
CA ALA A 55 9.83 6.54 10.90
C ALA A 55 10.92 5.63 10.28
N GLY A 56 11.06 5.69 8.95
CA GLY A 56 12.06 4.92 8.21
C GLY A 56 11.75 3.43 7.99
N VAL A 57 10.72 2.89 8.66
CA VAL A 57 10.28 1.50 8.48
C VAL A 57 9.47 1.39 7.18
N PRO A 58 9.84 0.49 6.25
CA PRO A 58 9.05 0.23 5.05
C PRO A 58 7.72 -0.47 5.38
N ILE A 59 6.74 -0.33 4.50
CA ILE A 59 5.42 -0.94 4.66
C ILE A 59 5.29 -2.18 3.77
N LEU A 60 4.55 -3.19 4.25
CA LEU A 60 4.06 -4.30 3.42
C LEU A 60 2.64 -4.01 2.97
N LYS A 61 2.43 -3.93 1.66
CA LYS A 61 1.11 -3.73 1.05
C LYS A 61 0.95 -4.54 -0.22
N ARG A 62 -0.30 -4.89 -0.50
CA ARG A 62 -0.70 -5.45 -1.78
C ARG A 62 -0.80 -4.34 -2.83
N VAL A 63 -0.37 -4.62 -4.06
CA VAL A 63 -0.61 -3.78 -5.23
C VAL A 63 -2.06 -3.99 -5.66
N GLY A 64 -2.88 -2.96 -5.54
CA GLY A 64 -4.29 -2.98 -5.94
C GLY A 64 -4.52 -2.57 -7.38
N ALA A 65 -3.68 -1.68 -7.92
CA ALA A 65 -3.68 -1.32 -9.34
C ALA A 65 -2.29 -0.91 -9.82
N VAL A 66 -2.08 -1.09 -11.12
CA VAL A 66 -0.89 -0.68 -11.87
C VAL A 66 -1.30 0.14 -13.09
N ALA A 67 -0.37 0.86 -13.71
CA ALA A 67 -0.65 1.54 -14.97
C ALA A 67 -1.04 0.55 -16.08
N PRO A 68 -2.02 0.90 -16.96
CA PRO A 68 -2.70 2.18 -17.07
C PRO A 68 -4.05 2.25 -16.31
N GLN A 69 -4.33 1.39 -15.32
CA GLN A 69 -5.65 1.30 -14.69
C GLN A 69 -6.14 2.64 -14.10
N ALA A 70 -7.45 2.85 -14.15
CA ALA A 70 -8.12 4.03 -13.62
C ALA A 70 -8.41 3.86 -12.12
N VAL A 71 -7.89 4.77 -11.30
CA VAL A 71 -8.13 4.81 -9.87
C VAL A 71 -8.95 6.05 -9.49
N CYS A 72 -10.03 5.83 -8.76
CA CYS A 72 -10.96 6.89 -8.34
C CYS A 72 -11.25 6.75 -6.85
N VAL A 73 -10.88 7.76 -6.06
CA VAL A 73 -11.22 7.84 -4.64
C VAL A 73 -12.13 9.03 -4.40
N GLN A 74 -13.42 8.74 -4.24
CA GLN A 74 -14.49 9.73 -4.13
C GLN A 74 -15.67 9.14 -3.34
N ALA A 75 -16.45 9.99 -2.68
CA ALA A 75 -17.63 9.57 -1.91
C ALA A 75 -17.36 8.38 -0.95
N GLN A 76 -16.19 8.37 -0.30
CA GLN A 76 -15.73 7.31 0.62
C GLN A 76 -15.58 5.91 -0.02
N GLN A 77 -15.47 5.86 -1.35
CA GLN A 77 -15.27 4.63 -2.11
C GLN A 77 -13.99 4.71 -2.91
N VAL A 78 -13.30 3.58 -3.03
CA VAL A 78 -12.21 3.37 -3.98
C VAL A 78 -12.78 2.56 -5.13
N ARG A 79 -12.62 3.09 -6.35
CA ARG A 79 -12.89 2.35 -7.59
C ARG A 79 -11.61 2.14 -8.36
N ILE A 80 -11.45 0.94 -8.91
CA ILE A 80 -10.41 0.58 -9.87
C ILE A 80 -11.12 0.10 -11.12
N ASP A 81 -10.86 0.76 -12.26
CA ASP A 81 -11.53 0.52 -13.55
C ASP A 81 -13.07 0.47 -13.42
N GLY A 82 -13.61 1.36 -12.57
CA GLY A 82 -15.04 1.49 -12.30
C GLY A 82 -15.60 0.55 -11.22
N ALA A 83 -14.92 -0.56 -10.89
CA ALA A 83 -15.34 -1.50 -9.87
C ALA A 83 -15.03 -0.96 -8.46
N ILE A 84 -16.00 -1.00 -7.53
CA ILE A 84 -15.76 -0.65 -6.12
C ILE A 84 -14.97 -1.77 -5.47
N VAL A 85 -13.75 -1.47 -5.01
CA VAL A 85 -12.83 -2.46 -4.43
C VAL A 85 -12.58 -2.25 -2.94
N ALA A 86 -12.84 -1.06 -2.42
CA ALA A 86 -12.66 -0.73 -1.01
C ALA A 86 -13.49 0.50 -0.60
N THR A 87 -13.66 0.67 0.70
CA THR A 87 -14.21 1.89 1.31
C THR A 87 -13.11 2.65 2.04
N VAL A 88 -13.33 3.96 2.19
CA VAL A 88 -12.42 4.87 2.90
C VAL A 88 -13.03 5.21 4.26
N ARG A 89 -12.31 4.90 5.34
CA ARG A 89 -12.71 5.31 6.68
C ARG A 89 -12.34 6.77 6.92
N MET A 90 -13.28 7.53 7.48
CA MET A 90 -13.10 8.94 7.84
C MET A 90 -12.34 9.13 9.15
N HIS A 91 -12.22 8.08 9.96
CA HIS A 91 -11.54 8.09 11.24
C HIS A 91 -10.66 6.84 11.40
N ASP A 92 -9.52 7.01 12.06
CA ASP A 92 -8.66 5.89 12.43
C ASP A 92 -9.16 5.20 13.72
N GLY A 93 -8.44 4.15 14.15
CA GLY A 93 -8.77 3.42 15.39
C GLY A 93 -8.71 4.27 16.67
N ALA A 94 -8.05 5.43 16.64
CA ALA A 94 -8.00 6.39 17.73
C ALA A 94 -9.05 7.52 17.60
N ARG A 95 -10.02 7.37 16.67
CA ARG A 95 -11.06 8.37 16.35
C ARG A 95 -10.52 9.69 15.80
N ARG A 96 -9.29 9.73 15.31
CA ARG A 96 -8.73 10.92 14.65
C ARG A 96 -9.15 10.95 13.20
N THR A 97 -9.47 12.14 12.70
CA THR A 97 -9.88 12.32 11.29
C THR A 97 -8.77 11.87 10.33
N MET A 98 -9.19 11.19 9.27
CA MET A 98 -8.37 10.78 8.15
C MET A 98 -8.81 11.50 6.89
N GLN A 99 -7.85 12.03 6.14
CA GLN A 99 -8.11 12.68 4.86
C GLN A 99 -7.85 11.68 3.74
N ALA A 100 -8.89 11.40 2.96
CA ALA A 100 -8.78 10.60 1.75
C ALA A 100 -7.95 11.35 0.69
N TRP A 101 -7.22 10.59 -0.13
CA TRP A 101 -6.77 11.09 -1.42
C TRP A 101 -8.02 11.32 -2.29
N ARG A 102 -8.21 12.52 -2.86
CA ARG A 102 -9.42 12.88 -3.61
C ARG A 102 -9.09 13.14 -5.06
N SER A 103 -9.04 12.08 -5.86
CA SER A 103 -8.75 12.17 -7.28
C SER A 103 -9.32 10.98 -8.04
N CYS A 104 -9.52 11.19 -9.33
CA CYS A 104 -10.00 10.22 -10.30
C CYS A 104 -9.11 10.33 -11.54
N ARG A 105 -8.19 9.39 -11.74
CA ARG A 105 -7.26 9.39 -12.88
C ARG A 105 -6.70 8.03 -13.20
N HIS A 106 -6.20 7.88 -14.42
CA HIS A 106 -5.37 6.74 -14.79
C HIS A 106 -4.01 6.84 -14.10
N LEU A 107 -3.49 5.68 -13.67
CA LEU A 107 -2.11 5.55 -13.24
C LEU A 107 -1.19 5.72 -14.46
N ILE A 108 -0.10 6.46 -14.29
CA ILE A 108 0.93 6.60 -15.33
C ILE A 108 2.05 5.58 -15.09
N GLY A 109 2.89 5.37 -16.11
CA GLY A 109 4.00 4.41 -16.04
C GLY A 109 4.85 4.60 -14.77
N GLY A 110 5.10 3.49 -14.06
CA GLY A 110 5.84 3.49 -12.80
C GLY A 110 5.03 3.89 -11.56
N GLU A 111 3.71 4.06 -11.66
CA GLU A 111 2.85 4.23 -10.49
C GLU A 111 2.15 2.95 -10.06
N LEU A 112 2.03 2.79 -8.74
CA LEU A 112 1.30 1.71 -8.08
C LEU A 112 0.25 2.32 -7.16
N PHE A 113 -0.94 1.73 -7.14
CA PHE A 113 -1.93 2.00 -6.10
C PHE A 113 -1.88 0.87 -5.07
N LEU A 114 -1.29 1.13 -3.90
CA LEU A 114 -1.16 0.15 -2.83
C LEU A 114 -2.45 0.09 -2.03
N LEU A 115 -3.08 -1.08 -1.93
CA LEU A 115 -4.40 -1.21 -1.33
C LEU A 115 -4.56 -2.55 -0.62
N SER A 116 -5.00 -2.49 0.64
CA SER A 116 -5.58 -3.65 1.31
C SER A 116 -7.09 -3.64 1.11
N SER A 117 -7.59 -4.50 0.21
CA SER A 117 -9.03 -4.69 0.00
C SER A 117 -9.70 -5.46 1.15
N THR A 118 -8.94 -6.25 1.90
CA THR A 118 -9.44 -7.08 3.00
C THR A 118 -9.50 -6.36 4.35
N ASN A 119 -8.77 -5.26 4.52
CA ASN A 119 -8.77 -4.48 5.75
C ASN A 119 -9.22 -3.02 5.52
N PRO A 120 -10.47 -2.66 5.87
CA PRO A 120 -10.97 -1.30 5.78
C PRO A 120 -10.22 -0.27 6.64
N ALA A 121 -9.47 -0.70 7.67
CA ALA A 121 -8.70 0.17 8.56
C ALA A 121 -7.26 0.43 8.09
N SER A 122 -6.82 -0.22 7.01
CA SER A 122 -5.44 -0.14 6.53
C SER A 122 -5.08 1.27 6.04
N PHE A 123 -3.98 1.82 6.56
CA PHE A 123 -3.37 3.05 6.02
C PHE A 123 -2.59 2.71 4.74
N ASP A 124 -3.16 3.06 3.59
CA ASP A 124 -2.66 2.76 2.24
C ASP A 124 -3.05 3.87 1.22
N SER A 125 -2.98 3.59 -0.09
CA SER A 125 -3.20 4.59 -1.15
C SER A 125 -4.59 5.23 -1.15
N ARG A 126 -5.55 4.70 -0.37
CA ARG A 126 -6.79 5.44 -0.01
C ARG A 126 -6.54 6.84 0.55
N TYR A 127 -5.43 7.01 1.27
CA TYR A 127 -5.12 8.22 2.01
C TYR A 127 -3.98 9.01 1.36
N PHE A 128 -2.95 8.32 0.88
CA PHE A 128 -1.76 8.97 0.31
C PHE A 128 -1.68 8.93 -1.22
N GLY A 129 -2.63 8.27 -1.89
CA GLY A 129 -2.65 8.16 -3.35
C GLY A 129 -1.62 7.18 -3.92
N PRO A 130 -1.40 7.20 -5.24
CA PRO A 130 -0.42 6.37 -5.91
C PRO A 130 1.01 6.64 -5.42
N VAL A 131 1.86 5.62 -5.47
CA VAL A 131 3.29 5.70 -5.16
C VAL A 131 4.14 5.31 -6.36
N ASN A 132 5.37 5.79 -6.42
CA ASN A 132 6.31 5.41 -7.46
C ASN A 132 6.85 4.00 -7.20
N ALA A 133 6.89 3.15 -8.22
CA ALA A 133 7.41 1.78 -8.16
C ALA A 133 8.90 1.72 -7.76
N ALA A 134 9.68 2.78 -8.00
CA ALA A 134 11.06 2.91 -7.51
C ALA A 134 11.16 2.99 -5.98
N ALA A 135 10.06 3.23 -5.27
CA ALA A 135 10.02 3.15 -3.81
C ALA A 135 9.91 1.70 -3.29
N VAL A 136 9.68 0.73 -4.17
CA VAL A 136 9.62 -0.70 -3.83
C VAL A 136 11.02 -1.26 -3.64
N LEU A 137 11.22 -1.91 -2.49
CA LEU A 137 12.48 -2.56 -2.11
C LEU A 137 12.51 -4.03 -2.53
N GLY A 138 11.35 -4.64 -2.76
CA GLY A 138 11.23 -6.05 -3.13
C GLY A 138 9.80 -6.56 -3.11
N VAL A 139 9.57 -7.69 -3.79
CA VAL A 139 8.32 -8.47 -3.68
C VAL A 139 8.43 -9.38 -2.46
N ALA A 140 7.39 -9.38 -1.63
CA ALA A 140 7.31 -10.13 -0.39
C ALA A 140 6.51 -11.41 -0.59
N HIS A 141 7.16 -12.55 -0.40
CA HIS A 141 6.52 -13.86 -0.48
C HIS A 141 6.29 -14.40 0.94
N PRO A 142 5.05 -14.84 1.27
CA PRO A 142 4.77 -15.40 2.58
C PRO A 142 5.61 -16.67 2.79
N VAL A 143 6.26 -16.76 3.94
CA VAL A 143 6.98 -17.97 4.40
C VAL A 143 6.12 -18.68 5.43
N TRP A 144 5.52 -17.92 6.35
CA TRP A 144 4.59 -18.40 7.36
C TRP A 144 3.61 -17.27 7.68
N THR A 145 2.30 -17.51 7.58
CA THR A 145 1.26 -16.53 7.92
C THR A 145 0.17 -17.13 8.81
N TRP A 146 -0.52 -16.27 9.58
CA TRP A 146 -1.65 -16.63 10.44
C TRP A 146 -2.70 -15.51 10.52
#